data_AF-A0A4Y2PB49-F1
#
_entry.id   AF-A0A4Y2PB49-F1
#
_cell.length_a   1.000
_cell.length_b   1.000
_cell.length_c   1.000
_cell.angle_alpha   90.00
_cell.angle_beta   90.00
_cell.angle_gamma   90.00
#
_symmetry.space_group_name_H-M   'P 1'
#
loop_
_entity.id
_entity.type
_entity.pdbx_description
1 polymer ?
#
loop_
_entity_poly.entity_id
_entity_poly.type
_entity_poly.pdbx_seq_one_letter_code
_entity_poly.pdbx_strand_id
1 'polypeptide(L)'
;MDCFWKKRYARDLRQFNTACHTHTSLLNKETLISDLRSLDALGILNPSEKKNKLQEEARDNFLSTIKVNEEGRFRVSLPWLDNHLPLKDNHDLAVKRLDSTVKRLKAEKLYDAYGEVFNEWKREGIIEEVPKSEIDLPCHYLPHRHVVKQKHYNTN
;
A
#
# COMPACT_ATOMS: atom_id res chain seq x y z
N MET A 1 2.16 9.20 -24.15
CA MET A 1 1.80 8.73 -22.80
C MET A 1 3.06 8.13 -22.18
N ASP A 2 4.05 8.99 -21.95
CA ASP A 2 5.35 8.61 -21.38
C ASP A 2 5.42 9.20 -19.98
N CYS A 3 4.74 8.57 -19.04
CA CYS A 3 4.79 8.96 -17.64
C CYS A 3 4.86 7.70 -16.81
N PHE A 4 6.07 7.41 -16.35
CA PHE A 4 6.42 6.32 -15.47
C PHE A 4 6.12 6.71 -14.02
N TRP A 5 5.34 5.90 -13.30
CA TRP A 5 4.91 6.21 -11.94
C TRP A 5 5.42 5.21 -10.90
N LYS A 6 5.77 5.75 -9.72
CA LYS A 6 6.51 5.19 -8.59
C LYS A 6 5.60 5.16 -7.34
N LYS A 7 5.52 4.01 -6.64
CA LYS A 7 4.68 3.67 -5.45
C LYS A 7 5.19 2.43 -4.67
N ARG A 8 6.42 2.47 -4.19
CA ARG A 8 7.20 1.28 -3.76
C ARG A 8 6.49 0.47 -2.66
N TYR A 9 6.08 -0.78 -2.91
CA TYR A 9 5.80 -1.79 -1.87
C TYR A 9 6.07 -3.22 -2.38
N ALA A 10 6.78 -4.00 -1.57
CA ALA A 10 6.99 -5.44 -1.71
C ALA A 10 6.15 -6.17 -0.65
N ARG A 11 5.47 -7.26 -1.03
CA ARG A 11 4.75 -8.15 -0.11
C ARG A 11 5.24 -9.58 -0.34
N ASP A 12 5.83 -10.17 0.70
CA ASP A 12 6.25 -11.57 0.75
C ASP A 12 5.02 -12.46 0.99
N LEU A 13 4.95 -13.60 0.28
CA LEU A 13 3.88 -14.59 0.34
C LEU A 13 4.41 -15.79 1.15
N ARG A 14 3.79 -16.08 2.30
CA ARG A 14 3.89 -17.41 2.91
C ARG A 14 2.49 -17.90 3.31
N GLN A 15 2.12 -19.02 2.70
CA GLN A 15 1.02 -19.91 3.11
C GLN A 15 1.28 -20.47 4.51
N PHE A 16 0.25 -20.82 5.27
CA PHE A 16 0.10 -22.15 5.90
C PHE A 16 -1.28 -22.36 6.55
N ASN A 17 -1.92 -23.45 6.12
CA ASN A 17 -2.85 -24.38 6.75
C ASN A 17 -4.16 -23.96 7.45
N THR A 18 -5.24 -24.46 6.83
CA THR A 18 -6.54 -24.81 7.40
C THR A 18 -6.42 -25.81 8.57
N ALA A 19 -7.10 -25.52 9.69
CA ALA A 19 -7.50 -26.54 10.67
C ALA A 19 -8.88 -26.25 11.28
N CYS A 20 -9.65 -27.32 11.36
CA CYS A 20 -11.04 -27.52 11.77
C CYS A 20 -11.53 -26.75 13.01
N HIS A 21 -12.78 -26.27 12.97
CA HIS A 21 -13.53 -25.73 14.11
C HIS A 21 -14.06 -26.84 15.03
N THR A 22 -13.78 -26.75 16.33
CA THR A 22 -14.57 -27.41 17.37
C THR A 22 -15.18 -26.34 18.28
N HIS A 23 -16.49 -26.48 18.50
CA HIS A 23 -17.34 -25.53 19.20
C HIS A 23 -17.10 -25.66 20.72
N THR A 24 -16.58 -24.61 21.36
CA THR A 24 -16.46 -24.56 22.83
C THR A 24 -17.67 -23.83 23.39
N SER A 25 -18.43 -24.50 24.26
CA SER A 25 -19.62 -23.99 24.94
C SER A 25 -19.29 -22.81 25.86
N LEU A 26 -20.16 -21.80 25.84
CA LEU A 26 -20.08 -20.54 26.60
C LEU A 26 -20.14 -20.78 28.11
N LEU A 27 -19.04 -20.48 28.82
CA LEU A 27 -19.06 -20.25 30.25
C LEU A 27 -19.35 -18.76 30.48
N ASN A 28 -20.60 -18.43 30.82
CA ASN A 28 -20.98 -17.08 31.23
C ASN A 28 -20.31 -16.76 32.59
N LYS A 29 -19.17 -16.10 32.53
CA LYS A 29 -18.72 -15.22 33.61
C LYS A 29 -18.89 -13.79 33.09
N GLU A 30 -19.50 -12.93 33.88
CA GLU A 30 -19.67 -11.51 33.57
C GLU A 30 -18.29 -10.87 33.42
N THR A 31 -17.77 -10.87 32.20
CA THR A 31 -16.53 -10.20 31.85
C THR A 31 -16.86 -8.75 31.57
N LEU A 32 -16.15 -7.82 32.24
CA LEU A 32 -16.24 -6.42 31.87
C LEU A 32 -15.81 -6.28 30.40
N ILE A 33 -16.40 -5.37 29.64
CA ILE A 33 -16.02 -5.13 28.22
C ILE A 33 -14.50 -4.89 28.07
N SER A 34 -13.89 -4.34 29.12
CA SER A 34 -12.43 -4.18 29.25
C SER A 34 -11.70 -5.53 29.18
N ASP A 35 -12.18 -6.54 29.87
CA ASP A 35 -11.58 -7.88 29.92
C ASP A 35 -11.74 -8.60 28.60
N LEU A 36 -12.87 -8.43 27.90
CA LEU A 36 -13.11 -8.95 26.54
C LEU A 36 -12.13 -8.39 25.50
N ARG A 37 -11.58 -7.21 25.75
CA ARG A 37 -10.57 -6.55 24.90
C ARG A 37 -9.14 -6.76 25.40
N SER A 38 -8.97 -7.44 26.53
CA SER A 38 -7.64 -7.81 26.99
C SER A 38 -7.08 -8.88 26.07
N LEU A 39 -5.84 -8.69 25.60
CA LEU A 39 -5.10 -9.71 24.84
C LEU A 39 -4.94 -11.00 25.66
N ASP A 40 -4.95 -10.86 26.99
CA ASP A 40 -4.89 -11.94 27.96
C ASP A 40 -6.15 -12.84 27.93
N ALA A 41 -7.36 -12.25 27.82
CA ALA A 41 -8.59 -13.00 27.62
C ALA A 41 -8.63 -13.76 26.28
N LEU A 42 -7.85 -13.32 25.28
CA LEU A 42 -7.68 -14.00 24.00
C LEU A 42 -6.57 -15.08 24.05
N GLY A 43 -5.97 -15.34 25.22
CA GLY A 43 -4.87 -16.28 25.38
C GLY A 43 -3.56 -15.83 24.70
N ILE A 44 -3.49 -14.57 24.26
CA ILE A 44 -2.30 -13.95 23.71
C ILE A 44 -1.52 -13.37 24.89
N LEU A 45 -0.76 -14.24 25.56
CA LEU A 45 0.20 -13.82 26.57
C LEU A 45 1.22 -12.92 25.87
N ASN A 46 1.28 -11.65 26.26
CA ASN A 46 2.32 -10.73 25.79
C ASN A 46 3.67 -11.35 26.17
N PRO A 47 4.48 -11.84 25.21
CA PRO A 47 5.82 -12.30 25.51
C PRO A 47 6.60 -11.03 25.82
N SER A 48 6.61 -10.66 27.10
CA SER A 48 7.50 -9.69 27.74
C SER A 48 7.97 -8.54 26.85
N GLU A 49 7.30 -7.40 26.93
CA GLU A 49 7.77 -5.98 26.85
C GLU A 49 9.12 -5.65 26.15
N LYS A 50 9.60 -6.46 25.21
CA LYS A 50 10.70 -6.11 24.33
C LYS A 50 10.04 -5.32 23.21
N LYS A 51 9.81 -4.04 23.47
CA LYS A 51 9.69 -3.06 22.38
C LYS A 51 10.90 -3.33 21.49
N ASN A 52 10.65 -3.89 20.31
CA ASN A 52 11.74 -4.13 19.38
C ASN A 52 12.30 -2.73 19.05
N LYS A 53 13.63 -2.56 19.07
CA LYS A 53 14.27 -1.25 18.79
C LYS A 53 13.69 -0.58 17.54
N LEU A 54 13.39 -1.38 16.52
CA LEU A 54 12.73 -0.96 15.28
C LEU A 54 11.34 -0.32 15.48
N GLN A 55 10.53 -0.82 16.42
CA GLN A 55 9.22 -0.24 16.74
C GLN A 55 9.35 1.11 17.43
N GLU A 56 10.38 1.26 18.27
CA GLU A 56 10.68 2.52 18.95
C GLU A 56 11.20 3.57 17.95
N GLU A 57 12.14 3.19 17.09
CA GLU A 57 12.64 4.05 16.00
C GLU A 57 11.51 4.47 15.05
N ALA A 58 10.62 3.55 14.66
CA ALA A 58 9.47 3.87 13.81
C ALA A 58 8.50 4.85 14.50
N ARG A 59 8.28 4.70 15.81
CA ARG A 59 7.44 5.60 16.62
C ARG A 59 8.07 6.99 16.71
N ASP A 60 9.37 7.06 16.98
CA ASP A 60 10.08 8.32 17.14
C ASP A 60 10.18 9.07 15.79
N ASN A 61 10.38 8.35 14.68
CA ASN A 61 10.29 8.89 13.32
C ASN A 61 8.88 9.42 12.99
N PHE A 62 7.83 8.70 13.40
CA PHE A 62 6.45 9.13 13.24
C PHE A 62 6.22 10.46 13.96
N LEU A 63 6.51 10.52 15.27
CA LEU A 63 6.26 11.70 16.12
C LEU A 63 7.06 12.92 15.67
N SER A 64 8.32 12.74 15.30
CA SER A 64 9.19 13.82 14.84
C SER A 64 8.80 14.40 13.48
N THR A 65 8.11 13.62 12.63
CA THR A 65 7.77 14.06 11.27
C THR A 65 6.33 14.53 11.10
N ILE A 66 5.55 14.61 12.18
CA ILE A 66 4.19 15.13 12.11
C ILE A 66 4.23 16.62 11.78
N LYS A 67 3.60 17.00 10.68
CA LYS A 67 3.38 18.40 10.28
C LYS A 67 1.92 18.60 9.94
N VAL A 68 1.38 19.78 10.24
CA VAL A 68 0.02 20.17 9.86
C VAL A 68 0.13 21.13 8.69
N ASN A 69 -0.60 20.85 7.61
CA ASN A 69 -0.66 21.76 6.47
C ASN A 69 -1.58 22.95 6.75
N GLU A 70 -1.55 23.93 5.86
CA GLU A 70 -2.47 25.08 5.83
C GLU A 70 -3.95 24.67 5.79
N GLU A 71 -4.26 23.50 5.22
CA GLU A 71 -5.60 22.89 5.20
C GLU A 71 -5.98 22.12 6.48
N GLY A 72 -5.14 22.13 7.52
CA GLY A 72 -5.37 21.40 8.77
C GLY A 72 -5.15 19.87 8.68
N ARG A 73 -4.59 19.36 7.58
CA ARG A 73 -4.30 17.93 7.39
C ARG A 73 -2.92 17.57 7.94
N PHE A 74 -2.83 16.45 8.65
CA PHE A 74 -1.55 15.88 9.08
C PHE A 74 -0.80 15.27 7.90
N ARG A 75 0.45 15.68 7.71
CA ARG A 75 1.45 15.01 6.88
C ARG A 75 2.48 14.36 7.80
N VAL A 76 2.81 13.11 7.51
CA VAL A 76 3.83 12.35 8.22
C VAL A 76 4.70 11.66 7.17
N SER A 77 6.00 11.61 7.41
CA SER A 77 6.91 10.84 6.55
C SER A 77 6.69 9.34 6.74
N LEU A 78 6.91 8.59 5.66
CA LEU A 78 6.93 7.14 5.74
C LEU A 78 8.11 6.69 6.61
N PRO A 79 7.93 5.69 7.49
CA PRO A 79 9.01 5.12 8.28
C PRO A 79 9.91 4.30 7.36
N TRP A 80 10.99 4.91 6.90
CA TRP A 80 12.01 4.24 6.11
C TRP A 80 12.96 3.43 7.00
N LEU A 81 13.42 2.29 6.49
CA LEU A 81 14.49 1.54 7.15
C LEU A 81 15.83 2.11 6.71
N ASP A 82 16.64 2.53 7.68
CA ASP A 82 18.01 2.96 7.44
C ASP A 82 18.88 1.79 6.96
N ASN A 83 19.86 2.07 6.10
CA ASN A 83 20.78 1.08 5.53
C ASN A 83 20.16 -0.01 4.63
N HIS A 84 19.04 0.28 3.95
CA HIS A 84 18.55 -0.61 2.90
C HIS A 84 19.47 -0.62 1.67
N LEU A 85 19.64 -1.79 1.03
CA LEU A 85 20.37 -1.88 -0.23
C LEU A 85 19.66 -1.07 -1.33
N PRO A 86 20.40 -0.38 -2.23
CA PRO A 86 19.81 0.27 -3.38
C PRO A 86 18.97 -0.71 -4.20
N LEU A 87 17.80 -0.27 -4.69
CA LEU A 87 17.03 -1.11 -5.60
C LEU A 87 17.75 -1.21 -6.94
N LYS A 88 17.70 -2.39 -7.53
CA LYS A 88 18.10 -2.59 -8.92
C LYS A 88 17.17 -1.81 -9.85
N ASP A 89 17.75 -1.18 -10.86
CA ASP A 89 17.00 -0.56 -11.95
C ASP A 89 16.19 -1.63 -12.72
N ASN A 90 14.98 -1.26 -13.12
CA ASN A 90 14.04 -2.09 -13.85
C ASN A 90 13.41 -1.38 -15.05
N HIS A 91 14.04 -0.32 -15.57
CA HIS A 91 13.56 0.46 -16.71
C HIS A 91 13.10 -0.40 -17.89
N ASP A 92 13.97 -1.27 -18.42
CA ASP A 92 13.67 -2.10 -19.60
C ASP A 92 12.44 -3.00 -19.40
N LEU A 93 12.30 -3.55 -18.19
CA LEU A 93 11.15 -4.39 -17.84
C LEU A 93 9.88 -3.54 -17.74
N ALA A 94 9.98 -2.34 -17.20
CA ALA A 94 8.87 -1.43 -17.06
C ALA A 94 8.37 -0.93 -18.44
N VAL A 95 9.28 -0.58 -19.36
CA VAL A 95 8.95 -0.24 -20.76
C VAL A 95 8.20 -1.39 -21.43
N LYS A 96 8.71 -2.63 -21.34
CA LYS A 96 8.05 -3.81 -21.92
C LYS A 96 6.65 -4.05 -21.36
N ARG A 97 6.48 -3.86 -20.04
CA ARG A 97 5.16 -3.96 -19.37
C ARG A 97 4.20 -2.87 -19.81
N LEU A 98 4.70 -1.64 -20.00
CA LEU A 98 3.92 -0.53 -20.50
C LEU A 98 3.42 -0.82 -21.92
N ASP A 99 4.29 -1.22 -22.83
CA ASP A 99 3.91 -1.55 -24.22
C ASP A 99 2.85 -2.66 -24.27
N SER A 100 3.02 -3.74 -23.49
CA SER A 100 2.02 -4.80 -23.36
C SER A 100 0.66 -4.29 -22.86
N THR A 101 0.67 -3.42 -21.84
CA THR A 101 -0.54 -2.81 -21.28
C THR A 101 -1.24 -1.90 -22.30
N VAL A 102 -0.47 -1.08 -23.03
CA VAL A 102 -0.98 -0.20 -24.08
C VAL A 102 -1.64 -1.00 -25.20
N LYS A 103 -0.99 -2.09 -25.66
CA LYS A 103 -1.55 -2.99 -26.69
C LYS A 103 -2.89 -3.57 -26.25
N ARG A 104 -2.99 -4.04 -25.01
CA ARG A 104 -4.23 -4.59 -24.46
C ARG A 104 -5.33 -3.53 -24.32
N LEU A 105 -5.00 -2.34 -23.81
CA LEU A 105 -5.96 -1.23 -23.68
C LEU A 105 -6.51 -0.78 -25.04
N LYS A 106 -5.68 -0.75 -26.08
CA LYS A 106 -6.11 -0.45 -27.44
C LYS A 106 -7.03 -1.55 -28.00
N ALA A 107 -6.70 -2.82 -27.78
CA ALA A 107 -7.55 -3.94 -28.18
C ALA A 107 -8.93 -3.91 -27.50
N GLU A 108 -8.98 -3.51 -26.23
CA GLU A 108 -10.23 -3.35 -25.45
C GLU A 108 -10.95 -2.02 -25.71
N LYS A 109 -10.39 -1.11 -26.53
CA LYS A 109 -10.91 0.25 -26.79
C LYS A 109 -11.06 1.11 -25.52
N LEU A 110 -10.19 0.89 -24.54
CA LEU A 110 -10.19 1.62 -23.26
C LEU A 110 -9.04 2.62 -23.10
N TYR A 111 -8.21 2.77 -24.13
CA TYR A 111 -6.99 3.59 -24.06
C TYR A 111 -7.28 5.05 -23.66
N ASP A 112 -8.23 5.69 -24.33
CA ASP A 112 -8.53 7.11 -24.09
C ASP A 112 -9.19 7.31 -22.72
N ALA A 113 -10.21 6.50 -22.40
CA ALA A 113 -10.88 6.53 -21.09
C ALA A 113 -9.90 6.31 -19.93
N TYR A 114 -8.91 5.43 -20.12
CA TYR A 114 -7.87 5.19 -19.13
C TYR A 114 -6.89 6.35 -19.00
N GLY A 115 -6.52 6.99 -20.12
CA GLY A 115 -5.71 8.21 -20.14
C GLY A 115 -6.37 9.36 -19.40
N GLU A 116 -7.68 9.52 -19.54
CA GLU A 116 -8.43 10.57 -18.86
C GLU A 116 -8.38 10.46 -17.33
N VAL A 117 -8.33 9.24 -16.78
CA VAL A 117 -8.15 9.02 -15.33
C VAL A 117 -6.81 9.58 -14.84
N PHE A 118 -5.72 9.42 -15.61
CA PHE A 118 -4.44 10.02 -15.24
C PHE A 118 -4.48 11.55 -15.35
N ASN A 119 -5.15 12.09 -16.36
CA ASN A 119 -5.31 13.53 -16.51
C ASN A 119 -6.10 14.11 -15.32
N GLU A 120 -7.14 13.41 -14.87
CA GLU A 120 -7.91 13.77 -13.67
C GLU A 120 -7.04 13.74 -12.42
N TRP A 121 -6.31 12.65 -12.16
CA TRP A 121 -5.39 12.57 -11.02
C TRP A 121 -4.30 13.64 -11.06
N LYS A 122 -3.84 14.02 -12.25
CA LYS A 122 -2.87 15.11 -12.42
C LYS A 122 -3.50 16.46 -12.06
N ARG A 123 -4.74 16.72 -12.48
CA ARG A 123 -5.50 17.94 -12.10
C ARG A 123 -5.78 18.00 -10.60
N GLU A 124 -6.09 16.87 -9.99
CA GLU A 124 -6.33 16.76 -8.54
C GLU A 124 -5.03 16.81 -7.71
N GLY A 125 -3.86 16.83 -8.34
CA GLY A 125 -2.57 16.84 -7.66
C GLY A 125 -2.24 15.51 -6.95
N ILE A 126 -2.89 14.41 -7.33
CA ILE A 126 -2.58 13.06 -6.82
C ILE A 126 -1.27 12.55 -7.44
N ILE A 127 -0.99 12.95 -8.67
CA ILE A 127 0.19 12.55 -9.44
C ILE A 127 0.86 13.80 -10.07
N GLU A 128 2.19 13.83 -10.13
CA GLU A 128 3.02 14.92 -10.71
C GLU A 128 4.07 14.43 -11.74
N GLU A 129 4.26 15.15 -12.85
CA GLU A 129 5.28 14.74 -13.83
C GLU A 129 6.69 14.76 -13.22
N VAL A 130 7.46 13.70 -13.48
CA VAL A 130 8.82 13.58 -12.97
C VAL A 130 9.70 14.68 -13.60
N PRO A 131 10.43 15.49 -12.79
CA PRO A 131 11.32 16.52 -13.31
C PRO A 131 12.40 15.92 -14.22
N LYS A 132 12.77 16.64 -15.29
CA LYS A 132 13.79 16.16 -16.25
C LYS A 132 15.14 15.87 -15.61
N SER A 133 15.49 16.60 -14.54
CA SER A 133 16.71 16.41 -13.75
C SER A 133 16.75 15.07 -13.01
N GLU A 134 15.60 14.43 -12.79
CA GLU A 134 15.49 13.19 -12.02
C GLU A 134 15.36 11.94 -12.90
N ILE A 135 15.23 12.11 -14.22
CA ILE A 135 15.02 10.99 -15.16
C ILE A 135 16.21 10.03 -15.15
N ASP A 136 17.43 10.57 -15.07
CA ASP A 136 18.67 9.79 -15.10
C ASP A 136 19.09 9.26 -13.71
N LEU A 137 18.33 9.58 -12.66
CA LEU A 137 18.63 9.09 -11.31
C LEU A 137 18.23 7.62 -11.16
N PRO A 138 18.97 6.84 -10.34
CA PRO A 138 18.58 5.48 -10.01
C PRO A 138 17.14 5.42 -9.48
N CYS A 139 16.28 4.76 -10.25
CA CYS A 139 14.86 4.65 -9.91
C CYS A 139 14.37 3.22 -10.07
N HIS A 140 13.20 2.96 -9.49
CA HIS A 140 12.52 1.68 -9.62
C HIS A 140 11.06 1.94 -9.94
N TYR A 141 10.68 1.51 -11.13
CA TYR A 141 9.34 1.63 -11.69
C TYR A 141 8.44 0.54 -11.13
N LEU A 142 7.14 0.81 -11.08
CA LEU A 142 6.22 -0.16 -10.55
C LEU A 142 5.33 -0.78 -11.59
N PRO A 143 4.98 -2.06 -11.36
CA PRO A 143 3.97 -2.68 -12.17
C PRO A 143 2.65 -1.95 -11.93
N HIS A 144 2.10 -1.41 -13.00
CA HIS A 144 0.75 -0.88 -13.04
C HIS A 144 -0.11 -1.75 -13.93
N ARG A 145 -1.38 -1.92 -13.58
CA ARG A 145 -2.35 -2.68 -14.36
C ARG A 145 -3.70 -2.00 -14.31
N HIS A 146 -4.36 -1.89 -15.47
CA HIS A 146 -5.73 -1.41 -15.54
C HIS A 146 -6.71 -2.43 -14.95
N VAL A 147 -7.67 -1.96 -14.17
CA VAL A 147 -8.75 -2.76 -13.61
C VAL A 147 -10.06 -2.16 -14.09
N VAL A 148 -10.86 -2.96 -14.79
CA VAL A 148 -12.17 -2.55 -15.31
C VAL A 148 -13.24 -3.08 -14.36
N LYS A 149 -13.98 -2.18 -13.72
CA LYS A 149 -15.13 -2.56 -12.90
C LYS A 149 -16.36 -2.62 -13.80
N GLN A 150 -16.96 -3.80 -13.94
CA GLN A 150 -18.24 -3.94 -14.61
C GLN A 150 -19.34 -3.32 -13.73
N LYS A 151 -20.25 -2.55 -14.34
CA LYS A 151 -21.42 -2.04 -13.64
C LYS A 151 -22.45 -3.18 -13.56
N HIS A 152 -22.64 -3.72 -12.36
CA HIS A 152 -23.82 -4.54 -12.08
C HIS A 152 -24.98 -3.57 -11.79
N TYR A 153 -26.01 -3.61 -12.63
CA TYR A 153 -27.28 -2.99 -12.27
C TYR A 153 -27.98 -3.95 -11.29
N ASN A 154 -28.30 -3.47 -10.11
CA ASN A 154 -29.18 -4.20 -9.21
C ASN A 154 -30.60 -3.97 -9.75
N THR A 155 -31.23 -5.00 -10.28
CA THR A 155 -32.66 -4.95 -10.59
C THR A 155 -33.41 -4.95 -9.26
N ASN A 156 -34.04 -3.82 -8.92
CA ASN A 156 -35.04 -3.74 -7.85
C ASN A 156 -36.35 -4.37 -8.30
#